data_AF-A0AAD8U8U7-F1
#
_entry.id   AF-A0AAD8U8U7-F1
#
_cell.length_a   1.000
_cell.length_b   1.000
_cell.length_c   1.000
_cell.angle_alpha   90.00
_cell.angle_beta   90.00
_cell.angle_gamma   90.00
#
_symmetry.space_group_name_H-M   'P 1'
#
loop_
_entity.id
_entity.type
_entity.pdbx_description
1 polymer ?
#
loop_
_entity_poly.entity_id
_entity_poly.type
_entity_poly.pdbx_seq_one_letter_code
_entity_poly.pdbx_strand_id
1 'polypeptide(L)'
;MSSSSSQQSRRIKSRSGCVRCKRRRIKCDEAVPSCLRCVKSGVDCPGYAKALKWSTKHESSPRMSSSVGEPHYSSPDWFEEEVR
;
A
#
# COMPACT_ATOMS: atom_id res chain seq x y z
N MET A 1 -47.01 7.49 0.92
CA MET A 1 -46.12 6.33 0.71
C MET A 1 -44.69 6.85 0.72
N SER A 2 -44.06 6.89 1.90
CA SER A 2 -42.78 7.58 2.11
C SER A 2 -41.61 6.63 1.87
N SER A 3 -41.05 6.67 0.66
CA SER A 3 -39.84 5.93 0.30
C SER A 3 -38.63 6.53 1.02
N SER A 4 -38.15 5.85 2.06
CA SER A 4 -36.97 6.28 2.83
C SER A 4 -35.70 5.70 2.21
N SER A 5 -34.90 6.59 1.61
CA SER A 5 -33.64 6.32 0.94
C SER A 5 -32.60 5.65 1.85
N SER A 6 -32.16 4.45 1.48
CA SER A 6 -31.08 3.71 2.15
C SER A 6 -29.71 4.25 1.74
N GLN A 7 -29.26 5.32 2.40
CA GLN A 7 -27.88 5.80 2.26
C GLN A 7 -26.94 4.96 3.14
N GLN A 8 -26.42 3.86 2.60
CA GLN A 8 -25.30 3.13 3.19
C GLN A 8 -24.03 3.99 3.12
N SER A 9 -23.87 4.89 4.10
CA SER A 9 -22.59 5.55 4.34
C SER A 9 -21.54 4.47 4.60
N ARG A 10 -20.45 4.49 3.82
CA ARG A 10 -19.31 3.60 4.00
C ARG A 10 -18.87 3.69 5.46
N ARG A 11 -19.16 2.67 6.28
CA ARG A 11 -18.80 2.66 7.71
C ARG A 11 -17.31 2.93 7.82
N ILE A 12 -16.95 4.15 8.21
CA ILE A 12 -15.57 4.56 8.41
C ILE A 12 -15.05 3.74 9.59
N LYS A 13 -14.23 2.73 9.30
CA LYS A 13 -13.57 1.94 10.35
C LYS A 13 -12.64 2.89 11.11
N SER A 14 -12.69 2.87 12.44
CA SER A 14 -11.78 3.67 13.27
C SER A 14 -10.33 3.40 12.85
N ARG A 15 -9.59 4.46 12.52
CA ARG A 15 -8.25 4.36 11.90
C ARG A 15 -7.16 3.96 12.89
N SER A 16 -7.44 4.09 14.19
CA SER A 16 -6.44 4.17 15.25
C SER A 16 -6.44 2.98 16.21
N GLY A 17 -7.11 1.86 15.90
CA GLY A 17 -6.99 0.64 16.72
C GLY A 17 -5.59 0.01 16.73
N CYS A 18 -5.31 -0.88 17.70
CA CYS A 18 -4.07 -1.66 17.69
C CYS A 18 -4.04 -2.64 16.49
N VAL A 19 -2.85 -3.11 16.11
CA VAL A 19 -2.69 -4.00 14.93
C VAL A 19 -3.53 -5.28 15.07
N ARG A 20 -3.60 -5.86 16.27
CA ARG A 20 -4.37 -7.09 16.53
C ARG A 20 -5.88 -6.86 16.40
N CYS A 21 -6.42 -5.78 16.95
CA CYS A 21 -7.85 -5.45 16.82
C CYS A 21 -8.21 -5.11 15.37
N LYS A 22 -7.34 -4.41 14.64
CA LYS A 22 -7.50 -4.18 13.19
C LYS A 22 -7.54 -5.49 12.41
N ARG A 23 -6.61 -6.41 12.66
CA ARG A 23 -6.56 -7.75 12.04
C ARG A 23 -7.83 -8.56 12.33
N ARG A 24 -8.32 -8.51 13.57
CA ARG A 24 -9.58 -9.14 13.99
C ARG A 24 -10.83 -8.41 13.53
N ARG A 25 -10.70 -7.23 12.91
CA ARG A 25 -11.82 -6.37 12.46
C ARG A 25 -12.81 -6.00 13.56
N ILE A 26 -12.36 -5.93 14.82
CA ILE A 26 -13.15 -5.54 15.99
C ILE A 26 -12.83 -4.11 16.44
N LYS A 27 -13.77 -3.47 17.17
CA LYS A 27 -13.50 -2.17 17.81
C LYS A 27 -12.29 -2.29 18.74
N CYS A 28 -11.40 -1.31 18.72
CA CYS A 28 -10.30 -1.23 19.69
C CYS A 28 -10.65 -0.17 20.72
N ASP A 29 -10.24 -0.39 21.96
CA ASP A 29 -10.49 0.52 23.08
C ASP A 29 -9.34 1.54 23.26
N GLU A 30 -8.30 1.46 22.42
CA GLU A 30 -7.21 2.45 22.27
C GLU A 30 -6.42 2.82 23.53
N ALA A 31 -6.57 2.04 24.62
CA ALA A 31 -5.81 2.21 25.86
C ALA A 31 -4.30 1.95 25.68
N VAL A 32 -3.48 2.73 26.39
CA VAL A 32 -2.00 2.65 26.39
C VAL A 32 -1.55 2.18 27.77
N PRO A 33 -0.55 1.28 27.91
CA PRO A 33 0.33 0.71 26.86
C PRO A 33 -0.31 -0.42 26.04
N SER A 34 -1.34 -1.08 26.57
CA SER A 34 -2.03 -2.20 25.92
C SER A 34 -3.53 -1.99 25.86
N CYS A 35 -4.15 -2.39 24.75
CA CYS A 35 -5.58 -2.30 24.56
C CYS A 35 -6.32 -3.19 25.58
N LEU A 36 -7.46 -2.76 26.14
CA LEU A 36 -8.20 -3.57 27.14
C LEU A 36 -8.54 -4.97 26.65
N ARG A 37 -8.84 -5.12 25.36
CA ARG A 37 -9.09 -6.40 24.72
C ARG A 37 -7.87 -7.32 24.66
N CYS A 38 -6.70 -6.73 24.52
CA CYS A 38 -5.40 -7.40 24.50
C CYS A 38 -5.07 -7.88 25.91
N VAL A 39 -5.24 -7.00 26.91
CA VAL A 39 -5.08 -7.29 28.34
C VAL A 39 -6.03 -8.41 28.78
N LYS A 40 -7.33 -8.31 28.43
CA LYS A 40 -8.32 -9.37 28.72
C LYS A 40 -8.02 -10.69 28.02
N SER A 41 -7.33 -10.67 26.88
CA SER A 41 -6.90 -11.90 26.21
C SER A 41 -5.62 -12.49 26.80
N GLY A 42 -4.94 -11.78 27.70
CA GLY A 42 -3.64 -12.19 28.23
C GLY A 42 -2.53 -12.22 27.16
N VAL A 43 -2.59 -11.34 26.16
CA VAL A 43 -1.52 -11.27 25.13
C VAL A 43 -0.93 -9.88 25.02
N ASP A 44 0.33 -9.82 24.59
CA ASP A 44 1.01 -8.58 24.28
C ASP A 44 0.29 -7.80 23.17
N CYS A 45 0.10 -6.51 23.42
CA CYS A 45 -0.45 -5.61 22.43
C CYS A 45 0.67 -5.24 21.44
N PRO A 46 0.53 -5.54 20.14
CA PRO A 46 1.54 -5.18 19.13
C PRO A 46 1.60 -3.66 18.84
N GLY A 47 0.96 -2.85 19.67
CA GLY A 47 0.89 -1.41 19.53
C GLY A 47 -0.04 -0.91 18.42
N TYR A 48 0.09 0.40 18.17
CA TYR A 48 -0.79 1.21 17.34
C TYR A 48 -0.08 1.70 16.07
N ALA A 49 0.41 0.76 15.25
CA ALA A 49 1.11 1.13 14.02
C ALA A 49 0.16 1.83 13.02
N LYS A 50 0.54 3.03 12.59
CA LYS A 50 -0.04 3.74 11.44
C LYS A 50 0.91 3.59 10.27
N ALA A 51 0.55 2.79 9.28
CA ALA A 51 1.32 2.73 8.04
C ALA A 51 1.18 4.10 7.34
N LEU A 52 2.24 4.90 7.37
CA LEU A 52 2.32 6.10 6.55
C LEU A 52 2.46 5.65 5.11
N LYS A 53 1.52 6.04 4.26
CA LYS A 53 1.58 5.79 2.83
C LYS A 53 1.64 7.14 2.14
N TRP A 54 2.74 7.37 1.44
CA TRP A 54 2.91 8.57 0.62
C TRP A 54 1.85 8.57 -0.50
N SER A 55 1.29 9.75 -0.77
CA SER A 55 0.22 9.91 -1.75
C SER A 55 0.82 10.34 -3.09
N THR A 56 0.82 9.44 -4.07
CA THR A 56 1.18 9.72 -5.48
C THR A 56 0.17 10.60 -6.21
N LYS A 57 -0.95 11.01 -5.58
CA LYS A 57 -2.05 11.71 -6.26
C LYS A 57 -1.61 13.01 -6.97
N HIS A 58 -0.53 13.63 -6.52
CA HIS A 58 0.03 14.85 -7.09
C HIS A 58 1.40 14.64 -7.71
N GLU A 59 1.85 13.39 -7.87
CA GLU A 59 3.11 13.10 -8.54
C GLU A 59 2.91 13.24 -10.06
N SER A 60 3.53 14.27 -10.63
CA SER A 60 3.66 14.45 -12.07
C SER A 60 4.66 13.42 -12.59
N SER A 61 4.21 12.17 -12.75
CA SER A 61 5.05 11.13 -13.36
C SER A 61 5.22 11.46 -14.86
N PRO A 62 6.45 11.64 -15.38
CA PRO A 62 6.66 11.48 -16.81
C PRO A 62 6.28 10.03 -17.14
N ARG A 63 5.45 9.86 -18.18
CA ARG A 63 5.07 8.56 -18.71
C ARG A 63 6.33 7.92 -19.29
N MET A 64 7.07 7.17 -18.48
CA MET A 64 8.10 6.27 -18.99
C MET A 64 7.41 4.95 -19.29
N SER A 65 6.84 4.88 -20.49
CA SER A 65 6.33 3.66 -21.07
C SER A 65 7.48 2.66 -21.12
N SER A 66 7.31 1.56 -20.41
CA SER A 66 8.18 0.40 -20.45
C SER A 66 8.21 -0.17 -21.88
N SER A 67 9.20 0.24 -22.66
CA SER A 67 9.69 -0.49 -23.82
C SER A 67 11.19 -0.67 -23.63
N VAL A 68 11.55 -1.71 -22.89
CA VAL A 68 12.88 -2.31 -22.98
C VAL A 68 12.99 -2.88 -24.39
N GLY A 69 13.45 -2.05 -25.32
CA GLY A 69 13.96 -2.50 -26.61
C GLY A 69 15.43 -2.83 -26.42
N GLU A 70 15.76 -4.10 -26.58
CA GLU A 70 17.10 -4.68 -26.71
C GLU A 70 18.02 -3.79 -27.56
N PRO A 71 19.20 -3.36 -27.08
CA PRO A 71 20.20 -2.76 -27.94
C PRO A 71 20.90 -3.87 -28.71
N HIS A 72 20.44 -4.13 -29.95
CA HIS A 72 21.16 -4.97 -30.90
C HIS A 72 22.52 -4.33 -31.20
N TYR A 73 23.56 -4.82 -30.52
CA TYR A 73 24.95 -4.55 -30.87
C TYR A 73 25.24 -5.21 -32.21
N SER A 74 24.98 -4.49 -33.30
CA SER A 74 25.51 -4.90 -34.61
C SER A 74 27.02 -4.63 -34.60
N SER A 75 27.78 -5.72 -34.49
CA SER A 75 29.22 -5.77 -34.76
C SER A 75 29.57 -4.99 -36.04
N PRO A 76 30.59 -4.11 -36.02
CA PRO A 76 31.08 -3.46 -37.21
C PRO A 76 31.98 -4.41 -38.00
N ASP A 77 31.51 -4.85 -39.17
CA ASP A 77 32.35 -5.44 -40.21
C ASP A 77 33.07 -4.30 -40.96
N TRP A 78 34.16 -3.81 -40.37
CA TRP A 78 34.95 -2.69 -40.92
C TRP A 78 36.40 -3.10 -41.23
N PHE A 79 36.71 -4.38 -41.45
CA PHE A 79 38.13 -4.74 -41.65
C PHE A 79 38.43 -6.01 -42.44
N GLU A 80 37.86 -6.23 -43.65
CA GLU A 80 38.50 -7.14 -44.64
C GLU A 80 38.18 -6.77 -46.11
N GLU A 81 38.65 -5.62 -46.60
CA GLU A 81 38.80 -5.42 -48.06
C GLU A 81 39.96 -4.47 -48.44
N GLU A 82 41.18 -4.66 -47.89
CA GLU A 82 42.37 -3.97 -48.44
C GLU A 82 43.73 -4.62 -48.10
N VAL A 83 43.96 -5.91 -48.41
CA VAL A 83 45.32 -6.39 -48.77
C VAL A 83 45.22 -7.65 -49.67
N ARG A 84 45.12 -7.47 -50.98
CA ARG A 84 46.13 -7.86 -51.99
C ARG A 84 45.59 -7.79 -53.42
#